data_AF-A0A7K3AKR5-F1
#
_entry.id   AF-A0A7K3AKR5-F1
#
_cell.length_a   1.000
_cell.length_b   1.000
_cell.length_c   1.000
_cell.angle_alpha   90.00
_cell.angle_beta   90.00
_cell.angle_gamma   90.00
#
_symmetry.space_group_name_H-M   'P 1'
#
loop_
_entity.id
_entity.type
_entity.pdbx_description
1 polymer ?
#
loop_
_entity_poly.entity_id
_entity_poly.type
_entity_poly.pdbx_seq_one_letter_code
_entity_poly.pdbx_strand_id
1 'polypeptide(L)'
;MTWLHFTADRAEVVREAMALLVPGPTDLPGEREPGAREADAVRYADRLLGAFRVDPPLIYAVGSGSAHVPLSPEQRHGWLRRVGELQAAYRDGTALLDRLADGDFAAAGVEVRHRALRDPRAHAFRDLLFDHAIEGTYGDPVYRGRPAPGRGTGVTPLTVPQHPAGRSAHPDHATGTGRASAPYGDETAALLRDFTDAARQVVLGGTDG
;
A
#
# COMPACT_ATOMS: atom_id res chain seq x y z
N MET A 1 -6.94 -7.93 19.58
CA MET A 1 -6.12 -7.53 18.42
C MET A 1 -5.52 -6.16 18.72
N THR A 2 -4.22 -5.97 18.49
CA THR A 2 -3.54 -4.69 18.75
C THR A 2 -3.37 -3.93 17.43
N TRP A 3 -3.75 -2.66 17.40
CA TRP A 3 -3.52 -1.76 16.26
C TRP A 3 -2.16 -1.09 16.41
N LEU A 4 -1.41 -0.93 15.31
CA LEU A 4 -0.15 -0.21 15.34
C LEU A 4 -0.40 1.28 15.45
N HIS A 5 -1.32 1.84 14.67
CA HIS A 5 -1.63 3.28 14.65
C HIS A 5 -3.05 3.62 15.05
N PHE A 6 -4.03 2.84 14.60
CA PHE A 6 -5.42 3.17 14.88
C PHE A 6 -5.78 2.97 16.35
N THR A 7 -6.77 3.73 16.80
CA THR A 7 -7.62 3.34 17.92
C THR A 7 -8.69 2.38 17.41
N ALA A 8 -9.37 1.65 18.30
CA ALA A 8 -10.37 0.66 17.89
C ALA A 8 -11.52 1.31 17.09
N ASP A 9 -12.05 2.42 17.58
CA ASP A 9 -13.09 3.23 16.92
C ASP A 9 -12.68 3.69 15.52
N ARG A 10 -11.49 4.26 15.36
CA ARG A 10 -11.01 4.72 14.04
C ARG A 10 -10.82 3.55 13.08
N ALA A 11 -10.36 2.41 13.57
CA ALA A 11 -10.20 1.22 12.74
C ALA A 11 -11.57 0.69 12.24
N GLU A 12 -12.64 0.78 13.03
CA GLU A 12 -13.99 0.44 12.58
C GLU A 12 -14.47 1.40 11.50
N VAL A 13 -14.32 2.72 11.67
CA VAL A 13 -14.68 3.71 10.63
C VAL A 13 -13.98 3.42 9.32
N VAL A 14 -12.66 3.18 9.36
CA VAL A 14 -11.87 2.86 8.16
C VAL A 14 -12.30 1.53 7.55
N ARG A 15 -12.54 0.49 8.36
CA ARG A 15 -12.99 -0.82 7.87
C ARG A 15 -14.32 -0.71 7.14
N GLU A 16 -15.32 -0.09 7.77
CA GLU A 16 -16.64 0.08 7.18
C GLU A 16 -16.59 0.93 5.92
N ALA A 17 -15.78 2.00 5.90
CA ALA A 17 -15.63 2.84 4.73
C ALA A 17 -14.97 2.10 3.55
N MET A 18 -13.87 1.37 3.80
CA MET A 18 -13.19 0.58 2.78
C MET A 18 -14.07 -0.54 2.23
N ALA A 19 -14.85 -1.19 3.10
CA ALA A 19 -15.79 -2.25 2.73
C ALA A 19 -16.91 -1.75 1.80
N LEU A 20 -17.35 -0.51 1.93
CA LEU A 20 -18.31 0.09 0.97
C LEU A 20 -17.67 0.48 -0.37
N LEU A 21 -16.36 0.71 -0.40
CA LEU A 21 -15.61 1.14 -1.58
C LEU A 21 -15.12 -0.04 -2.43
N VAL A 22 -14.73 -1.14 -1.77
CA VAL A 22 -14.35 -2.41 -2.39
C VAL A 22 -15.15 -3.51 -1.70
N PRO A 23 -16.42 -3.70 -2.08
CA PRO A 23 -17.34 -4.60 -1.38
C PRO A 23 -17.01 -6.06 -1.65
N GLY A 24 -17.19 -6.88 -0.61
CA GLY A 24 -17.20 -8.33 -0.73
C GLY A 24 -18.59 -8.92 -0.47
N PRO A 25 -18.70 -10.26 -0.36
CA PRO A 25 -19.97 -10.95 -0.14
C PRO A 25 -20.68 -10.53 1.16
N THR A 26 -19.94 -10.06 2.17
CA THR A 26 -20.54 -9.57 3.41
C THR A 26 -21.24 -8.22 3.22
N ASP A 27 -20.72 -7.37 2.32
CA ASP A 27 -21.12 -5.98 2.19
C ASP A 27 -22.14 -5.75 1.06
N LEU A 28 -22.11 -6.58 0.00
CA LEU A 28 -22.98 -6.46 -1.17
C LEU A 28 -23.65 -7.81 -1.51
N PRO A 29 -24.99 -7.92 -1.40
CA PRO A 29 -25.71 -9.13 -1.80
C PRO A 29 -25.44 -9.52 -3.26
N GLY A 30 -24.98 -10.74 -3.47
CA GLY A 30 -24.68 -11.29 -4.79
C GLY A 30 -23.22 -11.15 -5.22
N GLU A 31 -22.40 -10.38 -4.49
CA GLU A 31 -20.95 -10.43 -4.65
C GLU A 31 -20.42 -11.78 -4.16
N ARG A 32 -19.46 -12.36 -4.88
CA ARG A 32 -18.89 -13.68 -4.58
C ARG A 32 -17.41 -13.62 -4.25
N GLU A 33 -16.72 -12.60 -4.76
CA GLU A 33 -15.29 -12.43 -4.56
C GLU A 33 -14.99 -11.63 -3.29
N PRO A 34 -13.90 -11.92 -2.56
CA PRO A 34 -13.55 -11.20 -1.35
C PRO A 34 -13.28 -9.72 -1.63
N GLY A 35 -13.83 -8.85 -0.78
CA GLY A 35 -13.59 -7.41 -0.81
C GLY A 35 -12.61 -6.98 0.28
N ALA A 36 -12.60 -5.67 0.56
CA ALA A 36 -11.71 -5.07 1.55
C ALA A 36 -11.90 -5.64 2.96
N ARG A 37 -13.13 -6.02 3.32
CA ARG A 37 -13.42 -6.62 4.63
C ARG A 37 -12.82 -8.01 4.75
N GLU A 38 -13.10 -8.89 3.79
CA GLU A 38 -12.60 -10.26 3.80
C GLU A 38 -11.06 -10.31 3.69
N ALA A 39 -10.48 -9.36 2.95
CA ALA A 39 -9.04 -9.22 2.82
C ALA A 39 -8.35 -8.55 4.03
N ASP A 40 -9.11 -8.02 4.98
CA ASP A 40 -8.61 -7.24 6.13
C ASP A 40 -7.77 -6.02 5.67
N ALA A 41 -8.22 -5.31 4.64
CA ALA A 41 -7.51 -4.17 4.03
C ALA A 41 -7.24 -3.03 5.03
N VAL A 42 -8.05 -2.91 6.09
CA VAL A 42 -7.79 -1.96 7.19
C VAL A 42 -6.42 -2.19 7.85
N ARG A 43 -5.91 -3.43 7.86
CA ARG A 43 -4.55 -3.73 8.36
C ARG A 43 -3.46 -3.15 7.51
N TYR A 44 -3.65 -3.07 6.19
CA TYR A 44 -2.69 -2.40 5.31
C TYR A 44 -2.53 -0.93 5.73
N ALA A 45 -3.65 -0.21 5.88
CA ALA A 45 -3.63 1.19 6.29
C ALA A 45 -3.02 1.36 7.69
N ASP A 46 -3.43 0.54 8.67
CA ASP A 46 -2.87 0.60 10.03
C ASP A 46 -1.35 0.38 10.06
N ARG A 47 -0.86 -0.58 9.28
CA ARG A 47 0.56 -0.92 9.20
C ARG A 47 1.37 0.17 8.51
N LEU A 48 0.85 0.73 7.42
CA LEU A 48 1.49 1.87 6.75
C LEU A 48 1.56 3.10 7.67
N LEU A 49 0.45 3.45 8.31
CA LEU A 49 0.38 4.59 9.23
C LEU A 49 1.21 4.36 10.51
N GLY A 50 1.39 3.10 10.90
CA GLY A 50 2.20 2.67 12.04
C GLY A 50 3.62 2.25 11.67
N ALA A 51 4.07 2.44 10.42
CA ALA A 51 5.24 1.75 9.89
C ALA A 51 6.51 1.97 10.71
N PHE A 52 6.67 3.15 11.31
CA PHE A 52 7.84 3.52 12.12
C PHE A 52 7.76 3.15 13.61
N ARG A 53 6.72 2.44 14.05
CA ARG A 53 6.64 1.89 15.42
C ARG A 53 7.42 0.58 15.61
N VAL A 54 7.96 0.04 14.53
CA VAL A 54 8.79 -1.17 14.50
C VAL A 54 10.06 -0.90 13.68
N ASP A 55 11.08 -1.72 13.90
CA ASP A 55 12.36 -1.63 13.21
C ASP A 55 12.75 -3.02 12.66
N PRO A 56 13.07 -3.17 11.36
CA PRO A 56 12.98 -2.17 10.29
C PRO A 56 11.54 -1.67 10.06
N PRO A 57 11.35 -0.41 9.59
CA PRO A 57 10.02 0.13 9.39
C PRO A 57 9.26 -0.64 8.29
N LEU A 58 7.94 -0.72 8.42
CA LEU A 58 7.06 -1.51 7.52
C LEU A 58 6.83 -0.85 6.15
N ILE A 59 7.91 -0.45 5.48
CA ILE A 59 7.88 0.32 4.23
C ILE A 59 8.22 -0.55 3.02
N TYR A 60 9.36 -1.23 3.06
CA TYR A 60 9.81 -2.08 1.96
C TYR A 60 9.91 -3.53 2.44
N ALA A 61 8.92 -4.33 2.08
CA ALA A 61 8.93 -5.76 2.37
C ALA A 61 9.93 -6.50 1.46
N VAL A 62 10.51 -7.58 1.98
CA VAL A 62 11.43 -8.44 1.22
C VAL A 62 11.07 -9.92 1.34
N GLY A 63 11.10 -10.60 0.19
CA GLY A 63 10.77 -12.02 0.09
C GLY A 63 9.30 -12.32 0.39
N SER A 64 8.98 -13.60 0.58
CA SER A 64 7.61 -14.06 0.90
C SER A 64 7.28 -14.05 2.39
N GLY A 65 8.21 -13.56 3.23
CA GLY A 65 8.09 -13.52 4.68
C GLY A 65 7.56 -12.18 5.20
N SER A 66 7.72 -11.93 6.49
CA SER A 66 7.36 -10.66 7.15
C SER A 66 8.52 -9.65 7.26
N ALA A 67 9.64 -9.94 6.59
CA ALA A 67 10.86 -9.15 6.70
C ALA A 67 10.75 -7.83 5.92
N HIS A 68 11.38 -6.78 6.46
CA HIS A 68 11.45 -5.46 5.87
C HIS A 68 12.89 -4.98 5.86
N VAL A 69 13.25 -4.11 4.92
CA VAL A 69 14.61 -3.56 4.83
C VAL A 69 14.73 -2.22 5.57
N PRO A 70 15.89 -1.95 6.19
CA PRO A 70 16.20 -0.62 6.71
C PRO A 70 16.17 0.44 5.61
N LEU A 71 15.81 1.67 5.99
CA LEU A 71 15.81 2.81 5.10
C LEU A 71 17.13 3.58 5.19
N SER A 72 17.58 4.17 4.07
CA SER A 72 18.58 5.23 4.13
C SER A 72 18.06 6.43 4.94
N PRO A 73 18.93 7.32 5.45
CA PRO A 73 18.50 8.54 6.13
C PRO A 73 17.52 9.40 5.32
N GLU A 74 17.76 9.55 4.02
CA GLU A 74 16.94 10.34 3.10
C GLU A 74 15.58 9.68 2.84
N GLN A 75 15.57 8.36 2.58
CA GLN A 75 14.33 7.59 2.46
C GLN A 75 13.51 7.68 3.75
N ARG A 76 14.16 7.55 4.91
CA ARG A 76 13.51 7.67 6.22
C ARG A 76 12.87 9.04 6.40
N HIS A 77 13.57 10.11 6.04
CA HIS A 77 13.04 11.48 6.12
C HIS A 77 11.79 11.65 5.24
N GLY A 78 11.88 11.24 3.97
CA GLY A 78 10.75 11.33 3.03
C GLY A 78 9.53 10.51 3.49
N TRP A 79 9.77 9.29 3.97
CA TRP A 79 8.70 8.43 4.47
C TRP A 79 8.09 8.91 5.78
N LEU A 80 8.85 9.49 6.70
CA LEU A 80 8.30 10.09 7.91
C LEU A 80 7.35 11.25 7.57
N ARG A 81 7.75 12.12 6.63
CA ARG A 81 6.88 13.20 6.14
C ARG A 81 5.60 12.64 5.53
N ARG A 82 5.73 11.67 4.61
CA ARG A 82 4.57 11.03 3.95
C ARG A 82 3.64 10.35 4.94
N VAL A 83 4.18 9.57 5.89
CA VAL A 83 3.38 8.91 6.93
C VAL A 83 2.70 9.94 7.82
N GLY A 84 3.37 11.03 8.20
CA GLY A 84 2.76 12.11 8.97
C GLY A 84 1.58 12.77 8.26
N GLU A 85 1.72 13.06 6.96
CA GLU A 85 0.63 13.59 6.13
C GLU A 85 -0.55 12.61 6.03
N LEU A 86 -0.28 11.31 5.84
CA LEU A 86 -1.30 10.28 5.82
C LEU A 86 -2.01 10.15 7.17
N GLN A 87 -1.27 10.19 8.28
CA GLN A 87 -1.87 10.14 9.62
C GLN A 87 -2.83 11.32 9.86
N ALA A 88 -2.45 12.53 9.43
CA ALA A 88 -3.32 13.70 9.49
C ALA A 88 -4.58 13.50 8.63
N ALA A 89 -4.42 13.07 7.38
CA ALA A 89 -5.55 12.81 6.48
C ALA A 89 -6.52 11.77 7.05
N TYR A 90 -6.02 10.68 7.65
CA TYR A 90 -6.85 9.66 8.28
C TYR A 90 -7.57 10.16 9.52
N ARG A 91 -6.90 10.93 10.38
CA ARG A 91 -7.53 11.54 11.56
C ARG A 91 -8.65 12.50 11.14
N ASP A 92 -8.37 13.41 10.23
CA ASP A 92 -9.30 14.47 9.85
C ASP A 92 -10.45 13.92 8.99
N GLY A 93 -10.14 12.96 8.13
CA GLY A 93 -11.09 12.27 7.26
C GLY A 93 -12.08 11.38 8.03
N THR A 94 -11.61 10.59 9.00
CA THR A 94 -12.52 9.77 9.83
C THR A 94 -13.44 10.63 10.68
N ALA A 95 -12.92 11.70 11.30
CA ALA A 95 -13.73 12.67 12.02
C ALA A 95 -14.73 13.41 11.11
N LEU A 96 -14.39 13.62 9.83
CA LEU A 96 -15.33 14.17 8.85
C LEU A 96 -16.45 13.18 8.54
N LEU A 97 -16.14 11.90 8.32
CA LEU A 97 -17.16 10.88 8.07
C LEU A 97 -18.15 10.77 9.23
N ASP A 98 -17.67 10.83 10.48
CA ASP A 98 -18.53 10.85 11.67
C ASP A 98 -19.48 12.07 11.67
N ARG A 99 -18.96 13.28 11.42
CA ARG A 99 -19.80 14.48 11.30
C ARG A 99 -20.83 14.38 10.18
N LEU A 100 -20.48 13.77 9.05
CA LEU A 100 -21.39 13.57 7.91
C LEU A 100 -22.46 12.50 8.19
N ALA A 101 -22.17 11.57 9.08
CA ALA A 101 -23.11 10.56 9.55
C ALA A 101 -23.99 11.04 10.73
N ASP A 102 -23.77 12.27 11.21
CA ASP A 102 -24.40 12.83 12.41
C ASP A 102 -24.13 11.98 13.68
N GLY A 103 -22.93 11.41 13.78
CA GLY A 103 -22.55 10.53 14.88
C GLY A 103 -21.45 9.55 14.50
N ASP A 104 -21.49 8.34 15.06
CA ASP A 104 -20.55 7.27 14.73
C ASP A 104 -20.85 6.72 13.33
N PHE A 105 -19.96 7.00 12.37
CA PHE A 105 -20.08 6.51 10.99
C PHE A 105 -20.13 4.97 10.94
N ALA A 106 -19.31 4.29 11.75
CA ALA A 106 -19.20 2.84 11.76
C ALA A 106 -20.43 2.16 12.37
N ALA A 107 -21.20 2.86 13.21
CA ALA A 107 -22.47 2.36 13.75
C ALA A 107 -23.70 2.79 12.93
N ALA A 108 -23.58 3.80 12.06
CA ALA A 108 -24.69 4.31 11.26
C ALA A 108 -25.24 3.27 10.26
N GLY A 109 -26.47 3.46 9.76
CA GLY A 109 -27.04 2.60 8.70
C GLY A 109 -26.27 2.73 7.37
N VAL A 110 -26.35 1.70 6.52
CA VAL A 110 -25.57 1.62 5.26
C VAL A 110 -25.85 2.79 4.31
N GLU A 111 -27.10 3.26 4.23
CA GLU A 111 -27.49 4.40 3.42
C GLU A 111 -26.88 5.71 3.93
N VAL A 112 -26.72 5.84 5.25
CA VAL A 112 -26.06 7.01 5.87
C VAL A 112 -24.57 7.00 5.53
N ARG A 113 -23.91 5.85 5.65
CA ARG A 113 -22.49 5.71 5.32
C ARG A 113 -22.22 6.00 3.84
N HIS A 114 -23.05 5.46 2.93
CA HIS A 114 -22.96 5.78 1.51
C HIS A 114 -23.15 7.28 1.23
N ARG A 115 -24.12 7.92 1.89
CA ARG A 115 -24.33 9.37 1.73
C ARG A 115 -23.11 10.16 2.19
N ALA A 116 -22.54 9.82 3.35
CA ALA A 116 -21.34 10.47 3.88
C ALA A 116 -20.13 10.30 2.94
N LEU A 117 -19.90 9.10 2.40
CA LEU A 117 -18.83 8.86 1.43
C LEU A 117 -19.05 9.59 0.09
N ARG A 118 -20.31 9.80 -0.31
CA ARG A 118 -20.68 10.53 -1.54
C ARG A 118 -20.65 12.06 -1.37
N ASP A 119 -20.58 12.57 -0.14
CA ASP A 119 -20.51 14.02 0.10
C ASP A 119 -19.24 14.60 -0.55
N PRO A 120 -19.34 15.69 -1.33
CA PRO A 120 -18.17 16.28 -2.00
C PRO A 120 -17.02 16.63 -1.04
N ARG A 121 -17.33 16.97 0.22
CA ARG A 121 -16.30 17.26 1.23
C ARG A 121 -15.44 16.04 1.58
N ALA A 122 -15.99 14.83 1.42
CA ALA A 122 -15.27 13.59 1.69
C ALA A 122 -14.40 13.13 0.51
N HIS A 123 -14.49 13.77 -0.67
CA HIS A 123 -13.85 13.30 -1.91
C HIS A 123 -12.37 12.93 -1.75
N ALA A 124 -11.55 13.84 -1.22
CA ALA A 124 -10.11 13.60 -1.08
C ALA A 124 -9.80 12.41 -0.14
N PHE A 125 -10.56 12.27 0.94
CA PHE A 125 -10.37 11.16 1.87
C PHE A 125 -10.93 9.85 1.32
N ARG A 126 -12.06 9.89 0.62
CA ARG A 126 -12.65 8.73 -0.06
C ARG A 126 -11.68 8.16 -1.10
N ASP A 127 -11.05 9.00 -1.91
CA ASP A 127 -10.10 8.54 -2.92
C ASP A 127 -8.87 7.90 -2.27
N LEU A 128 -8.34 8.51 -1.21
CA LEU A 128 -7.26 7.91 -0.41
C LEU A 128 -7.67 6.55 0.21
N LEU A 129 -8.88 6.44 0.73
CA LEU A 129 -9.42 5.19 1.26
C LEU A 129 -9.57 4.15 0.16
N PHE A 130 -10.01 4.53 -1.04
CA PHE A 130 -10.15 3.64 -2.17
C PHE A 130 -8.78 3.08 -2.60
N ASP A 131 -7.78 3.95 -2.77
CA ASP A 131 -6.42 3.53 -3.11
C ASP A 131 -5.88 2.52 -2.09
N HIS A 132 -6.00 2.82 -0.79
CA HIS A 132 -5.53 1.92 0.26
C HIS A 132 -6.39 0.64 0.40
N ALA A 133 -7.68 0.69 0.05
CA ALA A 133 -8.52 -0.50 -0.01
C ALA A 133 -8.07 -1.43 -1.14
N ILE A 134 -7.76 -0.88 -2.32
CA ILE A 134 -7.22 -1.65 -3.45
C ILE A 134 -5.87 -2.29 -3.07
N GLU A 135 -4.94 -1.51 -2.54
CA GLU A 135 -3.63 -2.01 -2.11
C GLU A 135 -3.76 -3.08 -1.01
N GLY A 136 -4.62 -2.84 -0.03
CA GLY A 136 -4.85 -3.81 1.06
C GLY A 136 -5.50 -5.10 0.59
N THR A 137 -6.39 -5.02 -0.40
CA THR A 137 -7.16 -6.17 -0.93
C THR A 137 -6.34 -7.00 -1.90
N TYR A 138 -5.71 -6.36 -2.88
CA TYR A 138 -5.09 -7.02 -4.02
C TYR A 138 -3.56 -6.96 -4.03
N GLY A 139 -2.96 -6.11 -3.19
CA GLY A 139 -1.51 -6.01 -3.04
C GLY A 139 -0.91 -7.20 -2.27
N ASP A 140 0.42 -7.19 -2.16
CA ASP A 140 1.17 -8.25 -1.50
C ASP A 140 0.70 -8.40 -0.02
N PRO A 141 0.26 -9.61 0.40
CA PRO A 141 -0.20 -9.88 1.77
C PRO A 141 0.76 -9.46 2.87
N VAL A 142 2.06 -9.36 2.60
CA VAL A 142 3.05 -8.92 3.58
C VAL A 142 2.70 -7.55 4.17
N TYR A 143 2.13 -6.66 3.36
CA TYR A 143 1.79 -5.30 3.80
C TYR A 143 0.55 -5.26 4.72
N ARG A 144 -0.30 -6.29 4.69
CA ARG A 144 -1.36 -6.53 5.70
C ARG A 144 -0.90 -7.45 6.84
N GLY A 145 0.36 -7.86 6.86
CA GLY A 145 0.96 -8.67 7.92
C GLY A 145 0.74 -10.18 7.77
N ARG A 146 0.42 -10.65 6.56
CA ARG A 146 0.29 -12.07 6.23
C ARG A 146 1.44 -12.49 5.32
N PRO A 147 2.01 -13.70 5.45
CA PRO A 147 3.04 -14.15 4.51
C PRO A 147 2.47 -14.23 3.10
N ALA A 148 3.32 -14.01 2.09
CA ALA A 148 2.93 -14.29 0.71
C ALA A 148 2.68 -15.80 0.56
N PRO A 149 1.64 -16.20 -0.20
CA PRO A 149 1.46 -17.62 -0.51
C PRO A 149 2.75 -18.12 -1.15
N GLY A 150 3.31 -19.19 -0.58
CA GLY A 150 4.55 -19.78 -1.11
C GLY A 150 4.39 -20.09 -2.60
N ARG A 151 5.49 -20.06 -3.37
CA ARG A 151 5.56 -20.33 -4.82
C ARG A 151 4.99 -21.69 -5.28
N GLY A 152 4.29 -22.44 -4.43
CA GLY A 152 3.72 -23.76 -4.71
C GLY A 152 2.18 -23.85 -4.67
N THR A 153 1.43 -22.81 -4.31
CA THR A 153 -0.04 -22.88 -4.29
C THR A 153 -0.64 -22.16 -5.48
N GLY A 154 -0.72 -22.84 -6.64
CA GLY A 154 -1.77 -22.68 -7.64
C GLY A 154 -2.11 -21.29 -8.19
N VAL A 155 -1.32 -20.25 -7.93
CA VAL A 155 -1.48 -18.94 -8.57
C VAL A 155 -0.89 -19.10 -9.95
N THR A 156 -1.74 -19.23 -10.97
CA THR A 156 -1.34 -18.94 -12.34
C THR A 156 -0.78 -17.52 -12.31
N PRO A 157 0.52 -17.31 -12.62
CA PRO A 157 1.02 -15.97 -12.81
C PRO A 157 0.09 -15.27 -13.79
N LEU A 158 -0.18 -13.98 -13.61
CA LEU A 158 -0.75 -13.18 -14.69
C LEU A 158 0.20 -13.36 -15.88
N THR A 159 -0.18 -14.21 -16.83
CA THR A 159 0.56 -14.41 -18.06
C THR A 159 0.42 -13.10 -18.80
N VAL A 160 1.46 -12.26 -18.74
CA VAL A 160 1.61 -11.17 -19.70
C VAL A 160 1.56 -11.82 -21.07
N PRO A 161 0.56 -11.50 -21.92
CA PRO A 161 0.54 -12.06 -23.27
C PRO A 161 1.87 -11.72 -23.92
N GLN A 162 2.60 -12.75 -24.35
CA GLN A 162 3.82 -12.52 -25.12
C GLN A 162 3.43 -11.70 -26.35
N HIS A 163 4.04 -10.52 -26.47
CA HIS A 163 3.90 -9.70 -27.67
C HIS A 163 4.25 -10.58 -28.87
N PRO A 164 3.46 -10.57 -29.97
CA PRO A 164 3.72 -11.45 -31.10
C PRO A 164 5.16 -11.24 -31.57
N ALA A 165 5.93 -12.34 -31.56
CA ALA A 165 7.36 -12.35 -31.84
C ALA A 165 7.60 -11.75 -33.23
N GLY A 166 8.25 -10.58 -33.25
CA GLY A 166 8.36 -9.77 -34.45
C GLY A 166 9.58 -8.85 -34.45
N ARG A 167 10.76 -9.37 -34.09
CA ARG A 167 12.02 -9.01 -34.78
C ARG A 167 13.14 -9.97 -34.38
N SER A 168 13.78 -10.50 -35.41
CA SER A 168 14.83 -11.51 -35.38
C SER A 168 16.00 -11.12 -34.47
N ALA A 169 16.49 -12.11 -33.72
CA ALA A 169 17.70 -12.02 -32.93
C ALA A 169 18.93 -11.72 -33.82
N HIS A 170 19.76 -10.79 -33.36
CA HIS A 170 21.12 -10.61 -33.85
C HIS A 170 22.01 -11.66 -33.13
N PRO A 171 22.90 -12.41 -33.81
CA PRO A 171 23.65 -13.47 -33.15
C PRO A 171 24.88 -12.86 -32.49
N ASP A 172 24.99 -13.01 -31.17
CA ASP A 172 26.24 -12.71 -30.46
C ASP A 172 27.03 -13.96 -30.12
N HIS A 173 28.33 -13.79 -30.30
CA HIS A 173 29.38 -14.77 -30.20
C HIS A 173 29.57 -15.33 -28.78
N ALA A 174 30.07 -16.55 -28.74
CA ALA A 174 30.34 -17.30 -27.53
C ALA A 174 31.56 -16.82 -26.71
N THR A 175 31.56 -17.28 -25.46
CA THR A 175 32.68 -17.50 -24.51
C THR A 175 33.20 -16.32 -23.67
N GLY A 176 33.12 -16.50 -22.34
CA GLY A 176 33.74 -15.60 -21.34
C GLY A 176 33.43 -16.01 -19.90
N THR A 177 34.44 -16.57 -19.24
CA THR A 177 34.56 -17.12 -17.88
C THR A 177 33.97 -16.27 -16.72
N GLY A 178 33.45 -16.97 -15.72
CA GLY A 178 32.70 -16.44 -14.57
C GLY A 178 33.44 -15.47 -13.64
N ARG A 179 32.70 -14.45 -13.21
CA ARG A 179 32.83 -13.75 -11.94
C ARG A 179 31.46 -13.83 -11.28
N ALA A 180 31.38 -14.26 -10.01
CA ALA A 180 30.11 -14.29 -9.30
C ALA A 180 29.47 -12.90 -9.36
N SER A 181 28.34 -12.77 -10.07
CA SER A 181 27.67 -11.49 -10.26
C SER A 181 27.17 -11.01 -8.92
N ALA A 182 27.46 -9.75 -8.58
CA ALA A 182 26.65 -9.05 -7.60
C ALA A 182 25.17 -9.28 -7.97
N PRO A 183 24.25 -9.44 -6.99
CA PRO A 183 22.87 -9.83 -7.27
C PRO A 183 22.11 -8.83 -8.17
N TYR A 184 22.72 -7.68 -8.46
CA TYR A 184 22.25 -6.64 -9.35
C TYR A 184 23.40 -6.18 -10.27
N GLY A 185 23.10 -5.95 -11.55
CA GLY A 185 24.06 -5.45 -12.54
C GLY A 185 24.46 -3.99 -12.29
N ASP A 186 25.49 -3.52 -13.01
CA ASP A 186 26.07 -2.18 -12.83
C ASP A 186 25.04 -1.05 -13.06
N GLU A 187 24.08 -1.27 -13.97
CA GLU A 187 22.98 -0.35 -14.24
C GLU A 187 22.02 -0.17 -13.06
N THR A 188 21.73 -1.25 -12.31
CA THR A 188 20.88 -1.15 -11.12
C THR A 188 21.60 -0.39 -10.00
N ALA A 189 22.91 -0.59 -9.87
CA ALA A 189 23.72 0.17 -8.93
C ALA A 189 23.83 1.66 -9.31
N ALA A 190 23.89 1.97 -10.61
CA ALA A 190 23.82 3.35 -11.11
C ALA A 190 22.47 3.99 -10.79
N LEU A 191 21.37 3.30 -11.08
CA LEU A 191 20.03 3.80 -10.81
C LEU A 191 19.79 4.07 -9.31
N LEU A 192 20.30 3.20 -8.42
CA LEU A 192 20.23 3.41 -6.97
C LEU A 192 21.00 4.66 -6.52
N ARG A 193 22.15 4.96 -7.14
CA ARG A 193 22.90 6.20 -6.87
C ARG A 193 22.10 7.42 -7.32
N ASP A 194 21.56 7.39 -8.54
CA ASP A 194 20.75 8.49 -9.09
C ASP A 194 19.54 8.80 -8.21
N PHE A 195 18.83 7.76 -7.73
CA PHE A 195 17.72 7.93 -6.78
C PHE A 195 18.17 8.53 -5.45
N THR A 196 19.32 8.09 -4.93
CA THR A 196 19.86 8.60 -3.67
C THR A 196 20.25 10.08 -3.79
N ASP A 197 20.88 10.46 -4.89
CA ASP A 197 21.30 11.84 -5.15
C ASP A 197 20.10 12.76 -5.39
N ALA A 198 19.08 12.29 -6.13
CA ALA A 198 17.81 13.01 -6.28
C ALA A 198 17.09 13.22 -4.94
N ALA A 199 17.05 12.18 -4.08
CA ALA A 199 16.44 12.28 -2.75
C ALA A 199 17.19 13.29 -1.86
N ARG A 200 18.53 13.32 -1.92
CA ARG A 200 19.34 14.32 -1.20
C ARG A 200 19.03 15.74 -1.64
N GLN A 201 18.90 15.98 -2.93
CA GLN A 201 18.56 17.31 -3.46
C GLN A 201 17.19 17.79 -2.96
N VAL A 202 16.20 16.91 -2.81
CA VAL A 202 14.88 17.27 -2.24
C VAL A 202 14.98 17.60 -0.75
N VAL A 203 15.81 16.88 0.01
CA VAL A 203 16.01 17.13 1.45
C VAL A 203 16.82 18.41 1.70
N LEU A 204 17.81 18.69 0.86
CA LEU A 204 18.70 19.86 1.01
C LEU A 204 18.17 21.12 0.30
N GLY A 205 17.35 20.96 -0.73
CA GLY A 205 16.78 22.04 -1.55
C GLY A 205 15.44 22.60 -1.06
N GLY A 206 15.01 22.26 0.16
CA GLY A 206 13.80 22.79 0.79
C GLY A 206 13.87 24.27 1.24
N THR A 207 14.71 25.08 0.59
CA THR A 207 14.71 26.54 0.67
C THR A 207 14.70 27.07 -0.75
N ASP A 208 13.50 27.42 -1.24
CA ASP A 208 13.19 28.53 -2.15
C ASP A 208 11.93 28.22 -2.97
N GLY A 209 10.83 28.92 -2.66
CA GLY A 209 9.55 28.88 -3.39
C GLY A 209 8.34 29.05 -2.50
#